data_AF-A0A971JNJ4-F1
#
_entry.id   AF-A0A971JNJ4-F1
#
_cell.length_a   1.000
_cell.length_b   1.000
_cell.length_c   1.000
_cell.angle_alpha   90.00
_cell.angle_beta   90.00
_cell.angle_gamma   90.00
#
_symmetry.space_group_name_H-M   'P 1'
#
loop_
_entity.id
_entity.type
_entity.pdbx_description
1 polymer ?
#
loop_
_entity_poly.entity_id
_entity_poly.type
_entity_poly.pdbx_seq_one_letter_code
_entity_poly.pdbx_strand_id
1 'polypeptide(L)'
;MQRRKFIKLAGGALAAAALVEVGARTGIRPFKGFSVKRPDADTRALLGDLPENLQDRAILRMSELDRLPWFEKNEGGDLQLVAGVDLPRVIDCHTHVGWSQGVGGDIDMAKRCPVSYFFDHESPQDFLHVQMHPTAAESRKLSRETTWTLVHTPRRNKTHTAANLLAEMERFNHDRSVLLPVEIPVRSRHMEQTERAAKLDSRLMPFAAIHPWPWSDAKIERLAKLMKTTARGLKFHPVFQFVAPDAPEAMALFEWCAANEVVVLSHTGFTGREPAFMRALSEPERFKKPLKAFPDLKIVFAHTGSRARFQEAFAVAKEHQDQVWLEFTGQPVPNINKVLDEYDPQKLLYGTDWPYYPLSVSLARFLVATSGREHLRPAILRDNFLRLMNMTEA
;
A
#
# COMPACT_ATOMS: atom_id res chain seq x y z
N MET A 1 17.38 10.71 36.89
CA MET A 1 17.01 9.74 35.81
C MET A 1 15.48 9.61 35.55
N GLN A 2 14.59 10.35 36.24
CA GLN A 2 13.12 10.13 36.15
C GLN A 2 12.33 11.12 35.24
N ARG A 3 12.84 12.34 34.94
CA ARG A 3 12.12 13.32 34.10
C ARG A 3 11.92 12.90 32.63
N ARG A 4 12.88 12.18 32.03
CA ARG A 4 12.79 11.70 30.63
C ARG A 4 11.76 10.58 30.43
N LYS A 5 11.46 9.78 31.48
CA LYS A 5 10.38 8.77 31.43
C LYS A 5 9.00 9.41 31.57
N PHE A 6 8.86 10.44 32.42
CA PHE A 6 7.61 11.17 32.60
C PHE A 6 7.19 11.95 31.35
N ILE A 7 8.14 12.60 30.66
CA ILE A 7 7.86 13.31 29.39
C ILE A 7 7.45 12.35 28.26
N LYS A 8 8.02 11.14 28.20
CA LYS A 8 7.61 10.12 27.22
C LYS A 8 6.22 9.54 27.51
N LEU A 9 5.87 9.32 28.78
CA LEU A 9 4.53 8.87 29.17
C LEU A 9 3.48 9.98 28.94
N ALA A 10 3.79 11.22 29.35
CA ALA A 10 2.89 12.36 29.19
C ALA A 10 2.68 12.72 27.71
N GLY A 11 3.72 12.67 26.87
CA GLY A 11 3.61 12.93 25.44
C GLY A 11 2.80 11.87 24.69
N GLY A 12 2.92 10.59 25.07
CA GLY A 12 2.10 9.51 24.49
C GLY A 12 0.63 9.57 24.93
N ALA A 13 0.39 9.89 26.21
CA ALA A 13 -0.96 10.07 26.74
C ALA A 13 -1.65 11.33 26.16
N LEU A 14 -0.91 12.42 25.97
CA LEU A 14 -1.42 13.64 25.33
C LEU A 14 -1.71 13.44 23.84
N ALA A 15 -0.90 12.67 23.10
CA ALA A 15 -1.17 12.38 21.69
C ALA A 15 -2.38 11.45 21.52
N ALA A 16 -2.51 10.42 22.37
CA ALA A 16 -3.67 9.54 22.38
C ALA A 16 -4.95 10.26 22.86
N ALA A 17 -4.84 11.09 23.91
CA ALA A 17 -5.94 11.93 24.38
C ALA A 17 -6.32 12.99 23.35
N ALA A 18 -5.36 13.58 22.63
CA ALA A 18 -5.64 14.50 21.54
C ALA A 18 -6.31 13.81 20.35
N LEU A 19 -5.99 12.54 20.05
CA LEU A 19 -6.70 11.76 19.02
C LEU A 19 -8.13 11.40 19.46
N VAL A 20 -8.34 11.07 20.74
CA VAL A 20 -9.66 10.82 21.34
C VAL A 20 -10.48 12.11 21.42
N GLU A 21 -9.85 13.23 21.76
CA GLU A 21 -10.48 14.54 21.88
C GLU A 21 -10.69 15.21 20.53
N VAL A 22 -9.86 14.92 19.52
CA VAL A 22 -10.18 15.20 18.11
C VAL A 22 -11.43 14.42 17.73
N GLY A 23 -11.53 13.12 18.04
CA GLY A 23 -12.78 12.36 17.86
C GLY A 23 -14.00 12.99 18.54
N ALA A 24 -13.82 13.49 19.76
CA ALA A 24 -14.88 14.16 20.53
C ALA A 24 -15.26 15.56 19.99
N ARG A 25 -14.30 16.37 19.55
CA ARG A 25 -14.50 17.74 19.04
C ARG A 25 -14.95 17.79 17.57
N THR A 26 -14.66 16.75 16.81
CA THR A 26 -15.07 16.60 15.42
C THR A 26 -16.48 16.03 15.28
N GLY A 27 -17.08 15.49 16.33
CA GLY A 27 -18.36 14.78 16.22
C GLY A 27 -18.21 13.36 15.62
N ILE A 28 -16.99 12.87 15.45
CA ILE A 28 -16.68 11.47 15.15
C ILE A 28 -17.01 10.65 16.40
N ARG A 29 -18.30 10.31 16.55
CA ARG A 29 -18.68 9.20 17.42
C ARG A 29 -18.23 7.92 16.70
N PRO A 30 -17.49 7.00 17.35
CA PRO A 30 -17.40 5.65 16.80
C PRO A 30 -18.82 5.20 16.54
N PHE A 31 -19.14 4.92 15.27
CA PHE A 31 -20.49 4.61 14.82
C PHE A 31 -21.09 3.57 15.77
N LYS A 32 -22.05 3.97 16.61
CA LYS A 32 -22.81 3.07 17.47
C LYS A 32 -23.78 2.32 16.56
N GLY A 33 -23.31 1.23 15.98
CA GLY A 33 -24.15 0.47 15.07
C GLY A 33 -23.47 -0.63 14.30
N PHE A 34 -22.36 -1.19 14.75
CA PHE A 34 -21.94 -2.51 14.31
C PHE A 34 -21.40 -3.29 15.51
N SER A 35 -22.05 -4.41 15.81
CA SER A 35 -21.40 -5.46 16.60
C SER A 35 -20.27 -6.00 15.74
N VAL A 36 -19.08 -5.42 15.91
CA VAL A 36 -17.84 -5.99 15.41
C VAL A 36 -17.70 -7.30 16.17
N LYS A 37 -17.98 -8.43 15.49
CA LYS A 37 -17.60 -9.74 16.01
C LYS A 37 -16.14 -9.63 16.45
N ARG A 38 -15.83 -10.02 17.69
CA ARG A 38 -14.43 -10.10 18.12
C ARG A 38 -13.67 -10.86 17.02
N PRO A 39 -12.56 -10.32 16.49
CA PRO A 39 -11.78 -11.03 15.48
C PRO A 39 -11.46 -12.41 16.05
N ASP A 40 -11.73 -13.45 15.26
CA ASP A 40 -11.48 -14.83 15.68
C ASP A 40 -10.06 -14.94 16.24
N ALA A 41 -10.01 -15.43 17.48
CA ALA A 41 -8.78 -15.65 18.21
C ALA A 41 -8.10 -16.89 17.61
N ASP A 42 -7.23 -16.69 16.62
CA ASP A 42 -5.87 -17.22 16.61
C ASP A 42 -5.14 -16.70 15.36
N THR A 43 -4.35 -15.63 15.50
CA THR A 43 -3.47 -15.16 14.40
C THR A 43 -2.45 -16.21 13.99
N ARG A 44 -2.27 -17.29 14.76
CA ARG A 44 -1.42 -18.43 14.44
C ARG A 44 -2.08 -19.38 13.43
N ALA A 45 -3.40 -19.58 13.47
CA ALA A 45 -4.14 -20.39 12.50
C ALA A 45 -4.15 -19.76 11.09
N LEU A 46 -4.16 -18.42 11.02
CA LEU A 46 -4.10 -17.67 9.75
C LEU A 46 -2.71 -17.71 9.08
N LEU A 47 -1.68 -18.16 9.79
CA LEU A 47 -0.32 -18.27 9.26
C LEU A 47 -0.04 -19.60 8.59
N GLY A 48 -0.92 -20.59 8.76
CA GLY A 48 -0.73 -21.96 8.28
C GLY A 48 0.51 -22.65 8.86
N ASP A 49 0.56 -23.96 8.71
CA ASP A 49 1.82 -24.69 8.69
C ASP A 49 2.38 -24.54 7.28
N LEU A 50 3.30 -23.59 7.10
CA LEU A 50 3.95 -23.36 5.81
C LEU A 50 4.71 -24.64 5.41
N PRO A 51 4.49 -25.17 4.20
CA PRO A 51 5.13 -26.41 3.77
C PRO A 51 6.65 -26.22 3.62
N GLU A 52 7.42 -27.17 4.17
CA GLU A 52 8.89 -27.22 4.15
C GLU A 52 9.53 -27.38 2.75
N ASN A 53 8.76 -27.38 1.68
CA ASN A 53 9.24 -27.86 0.38
C ASN A 53 9.27 -26.74 -0.66
N LEU A 54 10.28 -25.87 -0.50
CA LEU A 54 11.05 -25.18 -1.55
C LEU A 54 12.42 -24.75 -0.98
N GLN A 55 13.14 -25.71 -0.39
CA GLN A 55 14.61 -25.70 -0.42
C GLN A 55 15.01 -25.61 -1.92
N ASP A 56 15.98 -24.84 -2.41
CA ASP A 56 17.24 -24.50 -1.76
C ASP A 56 17.98 -23.41 -2.57
N ARG A 57 17.55 -22.15 -2.50
CA ARG A 57 18.50 -21.05 -2.76
C ARG A 57 18.85 -20.26 -1.51
N ALA A 58 18.23 -20.55 -0.35
CA ALA A 58 18.48 -19.84 0.90
C ALA A 58 18.65 -18.32 0.67
N ILE A 59 17.72 -17.71 -0.07
CA ILE A 59 17.69 -16.26 -0.26
C ILE A 59 17.09 -15.70 1.02
N LEU A 60 17.97 -15.29 1.94
CA LEU A 60 17.57 -14.86 3.26
C LEU A 60 17.43 -13.35 3.38
N ARG A 61 17.93 -12.62 2.39
CA ARG A 61 18.08 -11.16 2.40
C ARG A 61 17.88 -10.59 1.01
N MET A 62 17.53 -9.31 0.95
CA MET A 62 17.47 -8.59 -0.33
C MET A 62 18.83 -8.61 -1.03
N SER A 63 19.94 -8.37 -0.32
CA SER A 63 21.30 -8.35 -0.91
C SER A 63 21.76 -9.67 -1.56
N GLU A 64 21.04 -10.77 -1.36
CA GLU A 64 21.31 -12.09 -1.95
C GLU A 64 20.47 -12.36 -3.21
N LEU A 65 19.62 -11.41 -3.64
CA LEU A 65 18.76 -11.57 -4.82
C LEU A 65 19.55 -11.74 -6.12
N ASP A 66 20.81 -11.30 -6.18
CA ASP A 66 21.75 -11.56 -7.30
C ASP A 66 22.07 -13.05 -7.50
N ARG A 67 21.66 -13.91 -6.56
CA ARG A 67 21.69 -15.37 -6.74
C ARG A 67 20.53 -15.88 -7.60
N LEU A 68 19.54 -15.05 -7.93
CA LEU A 68 18.48 -15.37 -8.90
C LEU A 68 18.91 -14.89 -10.30
N PRO A 69 18.50 -15.57 -11.39
CA PRO A 69 19.03 -15.31 -12.74
C PRO A 69 18.67 -13.95 -13.33
N TRP A 70 17.76 -13.21 -12.70
CA TRP A 70 17.27 -11.91 -13.20
C TRP A 70 18.01 -10.72 -12.58
N PHE A 71 18.80 -10.92 -11.53
CA PHE A 71 19.42 -9.83 -10.78
C PHE A 71 20.94 -9.97 -10.77
N GLU A 72 21.60 -8.83 -10.75
CA GLU A 72 23.05 -8.71 -10.56
C GLU A 72 23.33 -7.49 -9.68
N LYS A 73 24.60 -7.33 -9.30
CA LYS A 73 25.10 -6.11 -8.66
C LYS A 73 25.87 -5.30 -9.69
N ASN A 74 25.60 -4.00 -9.77
CA ASN A 74 26.38 -3.10 -10.59
C ASN A 74 27.77 -2.83 -9.97
N GLU A 75 28.59 -2.02 -10.64
CA GLU A 75 29.94 -1.65 -10.16
C GLU A 75 29.94 -1.02 -8.75
N GLY A 76 28.84 -0.34 -8.38
CA GLY A 76 28.64 0.25 -7.07
C GLY A 76 28.16 -0.73 -5.98
N GLY A 77 27.94 -2.00 -6.32
CA GLY A 77 27.41 -3.03 -5.41
C GLY A 77 25.89 -2.98 -5.22
N ASP A 78 25.21 -2.10 -5.92
CA ASP A 78 23.75 -1.97 -5.88
C ASP A 78 23.08 -3.04 -6.76
N LEU A 79 22.00 -3.63 -6.27
CA LEU A 79 21.18 -4.56 -7.06
C LEU A 79 20.52 -3.86 -8.25
N GLN A 80 20.52 -4.55 -9.38
CA GLN A 80 19.80 -4.19 -10.60
C GLN A 80 19.34 -5.43 -11.35
N LEU A 81 18.50 -5.26 -12.36
CA LEU A 81 18.21 -6.32 -13.32
C LEU A 81 19.43 -6.60 -14.20
N VAL A 82 19.63 -7.87 -14.53
CA VAL A 82 20.60 -8.30 -15.54
C VAL A 82 20.19 -7.71 -16.90
N ALA A 83 21.17 -7.22 -17.65
CA ALA A 83 20.93 -6.70 -19.00
C ALA A 83 20.29 -7.76 -19.92
N GLY A 84 19.22 -7.38 -20.63
CA GLY A 84 18.55 -8.27 -21.59
C GLY A 84 17.55 -9.26 -20.98
N VAL A 85 17.22 -9.13 -19.68
CA VAL A 85 16.10 -9.86 -19.08
C VAL A 85 14.80 -9.52 -19.84
N ASP A 86 14.15 -10.55 -20.40
CA ASP A 86 12.90 -10.41 -21.14
C ASP A 86 11.75 -10.09 -20.19
N LEU A 87 11.57 -8.79 -19.94
CA LEU A 87 10.47 -8.25 -19.16
C LEU A 87 9.85 -7.03 -19.88
N PRO A 88 8.51 -6.95 -19.93
CA PRO A 88 7.84 -5.74 -20.35
C PRO A 88 8.22 -4.59 -19.40
N ARG A 89 8.09 -3.36 -19.89
CA ARG A 89 8.27 -2.18 -19.04
C ARG A 89 7.22 -2.19 -17.92
N VAL A 90 7.65 -2.11 -16.67
CA VAL A 90 6.76 -2.31 -15.52
C VAL A 90 5.98 -1.03 -15.20
N ILE A 91 4.68 -1.16 -14.94
CA ILE A 91 3.87 -0.15 -14.27
C ILE A 91 3.61 -0.64 -12.84
N ASP A 92 4.19 0.06 -11.87
CA ASP A 92 3.94 -0.19 -10.46
C ASP A 92 2.71 0.59 -10.02
N CYS A 93 1.62 -0.12 -9.70
CA CYS A 93 0.37 0.54 -9.31
C CYS A 93 0.33 0.97 -7.83
N HIS A 94 1.40 0.75 -7.04
CA HIS A 94 1.38 0.95 -5.60
C HIS A 94 2.72 1.49 -5.08
N THR A 95 2.86 2.81 -5.00
CA THR A 95 4.00 3.43 -4.29
C THR A 95 3.59 4.64 -3.47
N HIS A 96 4.46 5.03 -2.54
CA HIS A 96 4.29 6.15 -1.63
C HIS A 96 5.55 7.01 -1.63
N VAL A 97 5.39 8.31 -1.86
CA VAL A 97 6.46 9.30 -1.72
C VAL A 97 5.96 10.43 -0.86
N GLY A 98 6.85 11.07 -0.10
CA GLY A 98 6.48 12.24 0.66
C GLY A 98 5.50 11.94 1.78
N TRP A 99 5.98 11.30 2.85
CA TRP A 99 5.16 11.08 4.03
C TRP A 99 5.55 12.04 5.15
N SER A 100 5.26 13.33 4.98
CA SER A 100 5.25 14.26 6.12
C SER A 100 3.86 14.80 6.36
N GLN A 101 3.47 14.95 7.62
CA GLN A 101 2.11 15.32 8.00
C GLN A 101 2.14 16.45 9.03
N GLY A 102 1.00 17.10 9.24
CA GLY A 102 0.83 18.03 10.35
C GLY A 102 1.73 19.25 10.26
N VAL A 103 2.64 19.44 11.22
CA VAL A 103 3.64 20.52 11.28
C VAL A 103 5.07 20.02 11.07
N GLY A 104 5.23 18.76 10.67
CA GLY A 104 6.53 18.20 10.34
C GLY A 104 7.23 18.97 9.20
N GLY A 105 8.56 18.97 9.23
CA GLY A 105 9.36 19.56 8.16
C GLY A 105 9.04 18.91 6.81
N ASP A 106 9.02 19.72 5.76
CA ASP A 106 8.74 19.21 4.43
C ASP A 106 9.86 18.30 3.91
N ILE A 107 9.56 17.54 2.87
CA ILE A 107 10.48 16.62 2.22
C ILE A 107 10.87 17.20 0.86
N ASP A 108 12.16 17.33 0.62
CA ASP A 108 12.69 17.70 -0.69
C ASP A 108 12.60 16.50 -1.64
N MET A 109 11.60 16.52 -2.54
CA MET A 109 11.33 15.42 -3.46
C MET A 109 12.42 15.19 -4.51
N ALA A 110 13.24 16.21 -4.79
CA ALA A 110 14.33 16.12 -5.75
C ALA A 110 15.63 15.56 -5.14
N LYS A 111 15.67 15.40 -3.81
CA LYS A 111 16.86 14.93 -3.12
C LYS A 111 17.10 13.44 -3.35
N ARG A 112 18.30 13.11 -3.85
CA ARG A 112 18.84 11.75 -3.90
C ARG A 112 19.67 11.46 -2.64
N CYS A 113 19.43 10.32 -2.01
CA CYS A 113 20.17 9.85 -0.83
C CYS A 113 19.91 8.36 -0.58
N PRO A 114 20.72 7.67 0.24
CA PRO A 114 20.44 6.28 0.60
C PRO A 114 19.01 6.12 1.15
N VAL A 115 18.24 5.20 0.55
CA VAL A 115 16.86 4.93 0.94
C VAL A 115 16.86 4.13 2.24
N SER A 116 16.02 4.55 3.19
CA SER A 116 15.73 3.76 4.38
C SER A 116 14.31 3.22 4.26
N TYR A 117 14.18 1.92 4.01
CA TYR A 117 12.88 1.25 3.90
C TYR A 117 12.18 1.14 5.26
N PHE A 118 10.86 0.94 5.25
CA PHE A 118 10.11 0.76 6.50
C PHE A 118 10.46 -0.55 7.22
N PHE A 119 10.84 -1.57 6.45
CA PHE A 119 11.24 -2.89 6.94
C PHE A 119 12.72 -3.16 6.70
N ASP A 120 13.31 -4.00 7.54
CA ASP A 120 14.70 -4.45 7.43
C ASP A 120 14.80 -5.71 6.57
N HIS A 121 15.00 -5.50 5.27
CA HIS A 121 15.12 -6.57 4.29
C HIS A 121 16.50 -7.25 4.27
N GLU A 122 17.42 -6.82 5.13
CA GLU A 122 18.76 -7.44 5.29
C GLU A 122 18.83 -8.38 6.50
N SER A 123 17.79 -8.40 7.34
CA SER A 123 17.65 -9.37 8.42
C SER A 123 17.33 -10.75 7.83
N PRO A 124 18.08 -11.82 8.19
CA PRO A 124 17.85 -13.16 7.66
C PRO A 124 16.42 -13.66 7.91
N GLN A 125 15.72 -13.98 6.84
CA GLN A 125 14.36 -14.52 6.84
C GLN A 125 14.08 -15.27 5.53
N ASP A 126 13.13 -16.20 5.50
CA ASP A 126 12.69 -16.74 4.21
C ASP A 126 12.04 -15.63 3.39
N PHE A 127 12.82 -15.07 2.48
CA PHE A 127 12.52 -13.82 1.82
C PHE A 127 11.45 -13.98 0.74
N LEU A 128 11.38 -15.16 0.13
CA LEU A 128 10.50 -15.44 -1.01
C LEU A 128 9.19 -16.10 -0.56
N HIS A 129 9.24 -17.02 0.40
CA HIS A 129 8.10 -17.89 0.71
C HIS A 129 7.33 -17.48 1.97
N VAL A 130 7.85 -16.53 2.76
CA VAL A 130 7.19 -16.10 4.00
C VAL A 130 6.98 -14.58 4.05
N GLN A 131 5.76 -14.17 4.41
CA GLN A 131 5.50 -12.78 4.78
C GLN A 131 5.83 -12.55 6.25
N MET A 132 7.11 -12.28 6.50
CA MET A 132 7.60 -11.97 7.84
C MET A 132 7.35 -10.54 8.26
N HIS A 133 7.35 -9.59 7.31
CA HIS A 133 7.21 -8.15 7.56
C HIS A 133 5.75 -7.66 7.65
N PRO A 134 5.48 -6.60 8.46
CA PRO A 134 6.39 -6.02 9.47
C PRO A 134 6.85 -7.10 10.45
N THR A 135 7.89 -6.93 11.26
CA THR A 135 8.14 -7.74 12.46
C THR A 135 7.43 -7.12 13.67
N ALA A 136 7.40 -7.79 14.83
CA ALA A 136 6.87 -7.17 16.04
C ALA A 136 7.70 -5.97 16.51
N ALA A 137 9.01 -5.97 16.23
CA ALA A 137 9.89 -4.85 16.51
C ALA A 137 9.62 -3.68 15.54
N GLU A 138 9.53 -3.97 14.24
CA GLU A 138 9.22 -2.97 13.22
C GLU A 138 7.85 -2.34 13.46
N SER A 139 6.80 -3.14 13.68
CA SER A 139 5.46 -2.60 13.93
C SER A 139 5.43 -1.66 15.15
N ARG A 140 6.15 -1.97 16.23
CA ARG A 140 6.30 -1.07 17.38
C ARG A 140 7.05 0.22 17.03
N LYS A 141 8.12 0.13 16.23
CA LYS A 141 8.88 1.29 15.74
C LYS A 141 8.01 2.19 14.86
N LEU A 142 7.32 1.59 13.89
CA LEU A 142 6.40 2.26 12.97
C LEU A 142 5.28 2.96 13.73
N SER A 143 4.58 2.23 14.61
CA SER A 143 3.50 2.79 15.42
C SER A 143 3.96 4.03 16.18
N ARG A 144 5.15 3.95 16.81
CA ARG A 144 5.75 5.09 17.53
C ARG A 144 6.08 6.25 16.59
N GLU A 145 6.69 6.00 15.44
CA GLU A 145 7.03 7.05 14.47
C GLU A 145 5.77 7.70 13.88
N THR A 146 4.75 6.91 13.55
CA THR A 146 3.43 7.36 13.08
C THR A 146 2.78 8.29 14.10
N THR A 147 2.79 7.95 15.40
CA THR A 147 2.24 8.83 16.46
C THR A 147 2.89 10.22 16.45
N TRP A 148 4.18 10.31 16.14
CA TRP A 148 4.92 11.57 16.13
C TRP A 148 4.98 12.26 14.76
N THR A 149 4.46 11.63 13.70
CA THR A 149 4.57 12.13 12.33
C THR A 149 3.85 13.47 12.12
N LEU A 150 2.83 13.76 12.93
CA LEU A 150 2.14 15.06 12.94
C LEU A 150 3.01 16.21 13.49
N VAL A 151 4.02 15.91 14.31
CA VAL A 151 4.86 16.91 14.99
C VAL A 151 6.24 17.00 14.35
N HIS A 152 6.80 15.86 13.93
CA HIS A 152 8.11 15.81 13.29
C HIS A 152 8.14 14.75 12.20
N THR A 153 8.70 15.10 11.06
CA THR A 153 8.91 14.19 9.95
C THR A 153 10.03 13.20 10.29
N PRO A 154 9.75 11.89 10.39
CA PRO A 154 10.77 10.89 10.68
C PRO A 154 11.94 10.98 9.70
N ARG A 155 13.17 10.77 10.17
CA ARG A 155 14.38 10.82 9.32
C ARG A 155 14.27 9.87 8.13
N ARG A 156 13.70 8.69 8.34
CA ARG A 156 13.42 7.70 7.29
C ARG A 156 12.59 8.30 6.16
N ASN A 157 11.48 8.96 6.49
CA ASN A 157 10.55 9.53 5.52
C ASN A 157 11.20 10.60 4.64
N LYS A 158 12.27 11.26 5.11
CA LYS A 158 13.05 12.21 4.29
C LYS A 158 13.84 11.56 3.15
N THR A 159 13.94 10.23 3.14
CA THR A 159 14.56 9.44 2.05
C THR A 159 13.52 8.92 1.06
N HIS A 160 12.22 9.09 1.34
CA HIS A 160 11.10 8.61 0.52
C HIS A 160 10.73 9.68 -0.52
N THR A 161 11.69 10.00 -1.37
CA THR A 161 11.64 11.09 -2.35
C THR A 161 11.35 10.55 -3.74
N ALA A 162 10.83 11.41 -4.62
CA ALA A 162 10.63 11.08 -6.03
C ALA A 162 11.96 10.71 -6.71
N ALA A 163 13.03 11.47 -6.45
CA ALA A 163 14.35 11.21 -7.03
C ALA A 163 14.92 9.84 -6.64
N ASN A 164 14.67 9.38 -5.41
CA ASN A 164 15.10 8.05 -4.97
C ASN A 164 14.27 6.94 -5.62
N LEU A 165 12.94 7.12 -5.70
CA LEU A 165 12.07 6.16 -6.38
C LEU A 165 12.47 6.03 -7.86
N LEU A 166 12.64 7.14 -8.57
CA LEU A 166 13.07 7.15 -9.98
C LEU A 166 14.42 6.44 -10.18
N ALA A 167 15.39 6.70 -9.31
CA ALA A 167 16.68 6.00 -9.36
C ALA A 167 16.56 4.49 -9.19
N GLU A 168 15.61 4.03 -8.38
CA GLU A 168 15.33 2.61 -8.22
C GLU A 168 14.55 2.03 -9.41
N MET A 169 13.61 2.81 -9.96
CA MET A 169 12.86 2.45 -11.17
C MET A 169 13.79 2.14 -12.36
N GLU A 170 14.84 2.95 -12.57
CA GLU A 170 15.83 2.71 -13.63
C GLU A 170 16.52 1.34 -13.48
N ARG A 171 16.85 0.93 -12.25
CA ARG A 171 17.56 -0.34 -11.99
C ARG A 171 16.69 -1.57 -12.23
N PHE A 172 15.37 -1.43 -12.18
CA PHE A 172 14.42 -2.54 -12.22
C PHE A 172 13.40 -2.45 -13.36
N ASN A 173 13.69 -1.70 -14.42
CA ASN A 173 12.85 -1.57 -15.61
C ASN A 173 11.40 -1.11 -15.32
N HIS A 174 11.23 -0.27 -14.30
CA HIS A 174 9.93 0.36 -14.02
C HIS A 174 9.79 1.62 -14.87
N ASP A 175 8.86 1.62 -15.81
CA ASP A 175 8.59 2.79 -16.65
C ASP A 175 7.70 3.79 -15.93
N ARG A 176 6.70 3.33 -15.18
CA ARG A 176 5.79 4.22 -14.47
C ARG A 176 5.51 3.74 -13.06
N SER A 177 5.25 4.69 -12.17
CA SER A 177 4.92 4.41 -10.78
C SER A 177 3.72 5.24 -10.36
N VAL A 178 2.70 4.58 -9.81
CA VAL A 178 1.53 5.23 -9.24
C VAL A 178 1.82 5.67 -7.81
N LEU A 179 1.75 6.97 -7.58
CA LEU A 179 1.94 7.59 -6.28
C LEU A 179 0.59 7.67 -5.55
N LEU A 180 0.50 6.99 -4.41
CA LEU A 180 -0.72 6.87 -3.62
C LEU A 180 -0.62 7.73 -2.34
N PRO A 181 -1.25 8.90 -2.29
CA PRO A 181 -1.27 9.69 -1.06
C PRO A 181 -2.12 9.00 0.01
N VAL A 182 -1.64 9.04 1.24
CA VAL A 182 -2.37 8.59 2.44
C VAL A 182 -2.80 9.82 3.23
N GLU A 183 -4.08 10.17 3.08
CA GLU A 183 -4.70 11.29 3.80
C GLU A 183 -5.08 10.90 5.23
N ILE A 184 -4.97 11.86 6.12
CA ILE A 184 -5.36 11.75 7.54
C ILE A 184 -6.38 12.83 7.88
N PRO A 185 -7.22 12.66 8.92
CA PRO A 185 -8.31 13.59 9.23
C PRO A 185 -7.87 15.03 9.54
N VAL A 186 -6.63 15.24 9.99
CA VAL A 186 -6.16 16.54 10.48
C VAL A 186 -4.86 16.94 9.81
N ARG A 187 -4.87 18.10 9.13
CA ARG A 187 -3.69 18.74 8.53
C ARG A 187 -2.86 17.77 7.67
N SER A 188 -3.53 16.99 6.84
CA SER A 188 -2.82 16.19 5.85
C SER A 188 -2.28 17.08 4.74
N ARG A 189 -1.08 16.75 4.26
CA ARG A 189 -0.42 17.39 3.13
C ARG A 189 0.09 16.38 2.11
N HIS A 190 -0.30 15.11 2.26
CA HIS A 190 0.27 14.02 1.49
C HIS A 190 -0.12 14.16 0.02
N MET A 191 -1.38 14.49 -0.27
CA MET A 191 -1.82 14.78 -1.64
C MET A 191 -0.96 15.87 -2.30
N GLU A 192 -0.70 16.99 -1.61
CA GLU A 192 0.12 18.10 -2.14
C GLU A 192 1.58 17.66 -2.36
N GLN A 193 2.11 16.79 -1.50
CA GLN A 193 3.43 16.20 -1.67
C GLN A 193 3.50 15.27 -2.87
N THR A 194 2.47 14.45 -3.07
CA THR A 194 2.32 13.57 -4.23
C THR A 194 2.23 14.37 -5.54
N GLU A 195 1.45 15.46 -5.58
CA GLU A 195 1.39 16.33 -6.78
C GLU A 195 2.74 17.00 -7.09
N ARG A 196 3.48 17.43 -6.06
CA ARG A 196 4.82 18.00 -6.27
C ARG A 196 5.82 16.96 -6.78
N ALA A 197 5.77 15.74 -6.24
CA ALA A 197 6.58 14.64 -6.72
C ALA A 197 6.26 14.29 -8.18
N ALA A 198 4.98 14.18 -8.54
CA ALA A 198 4.53 13.87 -9.90
C ALA A 198 4.96 14.92 -10.94
N LYS A 199 5.19 16.16 -10.54
CA LYS A 199 5.68 17.23 -11.43
C LYS A 199 7.17 17.11 -11.77
N LEU A 200 7.93 16.31 -11.03
CA LEU A 200 9.37 16.16 -11.26
C LEU A 200 9.70 15.24 -12.44
N ASP A 201 8.85 14.25 -12.72
CA ASP A 201 9.04 13.31 -13.82
C ASP A 201 7.67 12.75 -14.27
N SER A 202 7.42 12.78 -15.57
CA SER A 202 6.16 12.32 -16.19
C SER A 202 5.83 10.84 -15.96
N ARG A 203 6.82 10.05 -15.54
CA ARG A 203 6.67 8.63 -15.17
C ARG A 203 5.95 8.42 -13.85
N LEU A 204 5.85 9.45 -13.02
CA LEU A 204 5.20 9.40 -11.71
C LEU A 204 3.74 9.84 -11.83
N MET A 205 2.82 8.90 -11.65
CA MET A 205 1.39 9.11 -11.85
C MET A 205 0.67 9.25 -10.51
N PRO A 206 0.16 10.43 -10.12
CA PRO A 206 -0.51 10.56 -8.85
C PRO A 206 -1.92 9.96 -8.92
N PHE A 207 -2.34 9.29 -7.85
CA PHE A 207 -3.75 9.15 -7.53
C PHE A 207 -4.15 10.28 -6.58
N ALA A 208 -5.45 10.59 -6.57
CA ALA A 208 -6.01 11.49 -5.58
C ALA A 208 -6.20 10.77 -4.26
N ALA A 209 -6.18 11.52 -3.16
CA ALA A 209 -6.77 11.09 -1.91
C ALA A 209 -7.47 12.29 -1.30
N ILE A 210 -8.65 12.04 -0.73
CA ILE A 210 -9.38 13.01 0.09
C ILE A 210 -9.89 12.30 1.33
N HIS A 211 -9.89 13.00 2.46
CA HIS A 211 -10.56 12.49 3.66
C HIS A 211 -12.08 12.51 3.42
N PRO A 212 -12.83 11.40 3.58
CA PRO A 212 -14.25 11.36 3.25
C PRO A 212 -15.08 12.27 4.17
N TRP A 213 -14.76 12.33 5.46
CA TRP A 213 -15.59 13.02 6.46
C TRP A 213 -15.18 14.48 6.72
N PRO A 214 -16.14 15.43 6.85
CA PRO A 214 -17.53 15.32 6.40
C PRO A 214 -17.60 15.38 4.86
N TRP A 215 -18.49 14.61 4.23
CA TRP A 215 -18.68 14.70 2.79
C TRP A 215 -19.36 16.02 2.42
N SER A 216 -18.91 16.70 1.37
CA SER A 216 -19.41 18.03 1.01
C SER A 216 -19.13 18.40 -0.45
N ASP A 217 -19.87 19.40 -0.96
CA ASP A 217 -19.69 19.94 -2.32
C ASP A 217 -18.25 20.40 -2.58
N ALA A 218 -17.62 21.05 -1.61
CA ALA A 218 -16.22 21.47 -1.73
C ALA A 218 -15.25 20.28 -1.93
N LYS A 219 -15.55 19.11 -1.36
CA LYS A 219 -14.74 17.89 -1.60
C LYS A 219 -15.03 17.26 -2.95
N ILE A 220 -16.29 17.28 -3.38
CA ILE A 220 -16.70 16.85 -4.72
C ILE A 220 -15.97 17.69 -5.76
N GLU A 221 -16.02 19.01 -5.65
CA GLU A 221 -15.32 19.95 -6.55
C GLU A 221 -13.81 19.73 -6.53
N ARG A 222 -13.20 19.55 -5.34
CA ARG A 222 -11.78 19.26 -5.22
C ARG A 222 -11.41 17.96 -5.92
N LEU A 223 -12.17 16.89 -5.71
CA LEU A 223 -11.89 15.59 -6.31
C LEU A 223 -12.09 15.63 -7.83
N ALA A 224 -13.17 16.25 -8.31
CA ALA A 224 -13.42 16.48 -9.73
C ALA A 224 -12.27 17.26 -10.39
N LYS A 225 -11.78 18.32 -9.72
CA LYS A 225 -10.62 19.08 -10.19
C LYS A 225 -9.38 18.20 -10.27
N LEU A 226 -9.07 17.43 -9.22
CA LEU A 226 -7.91 16.52 -9.21
C LEU A 226 -7.98 15.50 -10.35
N MET A 227 -9.13 14.85 -10.57
CA MET A 227 -9.32 13.90 -11.67
C MET A 227 -9.13 14.56 -13.04
N LYS A 228 -9.59 15.80 -13.21
CA LYS A 228 -9.46 16.54 -14.47
C LYS A 228 -8.02 16.98 -14.76
N THR A 229 -7.21 17.26 -13.73
CA THR A 229 -5.90 17.90 -13.90
C THR A 229 -4.72 16.97 -13.72
N THR A 230 -4.68 16.20 -12.63
CA THR A 230 -3.44 15.57 -12.16
C THR A 230 -3.61 14.10 -11.87
N ALA A 231 -4.69 13.71 -11.20
CA ALA A 231 -4.90 12.36 -10.70
C ALA A 231 -5.46 11.40 -11.76
N ARG A 232 -5.13 10.11 -11.63
CA ARG A 232 -5.64 9.03 -12.50
C ARG A 232 -6.69 8.15 -11.83
N GLY A 233 -6.70 8.10 -10.50
CA GLY A 233 -7.63 7.30 -9.70
C GLY A 233 -7.65 7.79 -8.26
N LEU A 234 -8.29 7.05 -7.36
CA LEU A 234 -8.41 7.41 -5.95
C LEU A 234 -7.71 6.39 -5.04
N LYS A 235 -6.89 6.85 -4.09
CA LYS A 235 -6.43 6.05 -2.94
C LYS A 235 -7.40 6.19 -1.77
N PHE A 236 -7.89 5.06 -1.28
CA PHE A 236 -8.62 4.97 -0.02
C PHE A 236 -7.81 4.19 1.02
N HIS A 237 -7.72 4.69 2.24
CA HIS A 237 -6.99 4.03 3.32
C HIS A 237 -7.80 4.05 4.63
N PRO A 238 -8.63 3.03 4.87
CA PRO A 238 -9.59 3.05 5.98
C PRO A 238 -8.95 3.31 7.35
N VAL A 239 -7.78 2.69 7.60
CA VAL A 239 -7.06 2.78 8.87
C VAL A 239 -6.55 4.19 9.16
N PHE A 240 -5.88 4.85 8.20
CA PHE A 240 -5.32 6.20 8.42
C PHE A 240 -6.37 7.31 8.34
N GLN A 241 -7.43 7.07 7.58
CA GLN A 241 -8.56 7.99 7.49
C GLN A 241 -9.54 7.82 8.65
N PHE A 242 -9.47 6.72 9.42
CA PHE A 242 -10.45 6.38 10.44
C PHE A 242 -11.90 6.30 9.91
N VAL A 243 -12.05 5.96 8.62
CA VAL A 243 -13.34 5.82 7.96
C VAL A 243 -13.41 4.42 7.35
N ALA A 244 -14.42 3.68 7.74
CA ALA A 244 -14.66 2.36 7.20
C ALA A 244 -15.23 2.38 5.77
N PRO A 245 -15.03 1.35 4.95
CA PRO A 245 -15.59 1.26 3.60
C PRO A 245 -17.12 1.32 3.54
N ASP A 246 -17.81 0.87 4.59
CA ASP A 246 -19.27 0.78 4.69
C ASP A 246 -19.91 1.96 5.47
N ALA A 247 -19.09 2.92 5.93
CA ALA A 247 -19.53 4.13 6.61
C ALA A 247 -20.19 5.09 5.63
N PRO A 248 -21.20 5.89 6.03
CA PRO A 248 -21.95 6.75 5.11
C PRO A 248 -21.07 7.68 4.25
N GLU A 249 -20.02 8.25 4.81
CA GLU A 249 -19.12 9.16 4.10
C GLU A 249 -18.22 8.44 3.09
N ALA A 250 -17.81 7.20 3.38
CA ALA A 250 -17.11 6.36 2.40
C ALA A 250 -18.07 5.88 1.31
N MET A 251 -19.31 5.54 1.67
CA MET A 251 -20.34 5.15 0.69
C MET A 251 -20.61 6.30 -0.29
N ALA A 252 -20.72 7.55 0.18
CA ALA A 252 -20.89 8.72 -0.69
C ALA A 252 -19.67 8.98 -1.59
N LEU A 253 -18.45 8.76 -1.08
CA LEU A 253 -17.23 8.81 -1.88
C LEU A 253 -17.22 7.72 -2.96
N PHE A 254 -17.61 6.49 -2.62
CA PHE A 254 -17.67 5.38 -3.56
C PHE A 254 -18.78 5.51 -4.59
N GLU A 255 -19.94 6.05 -4.21
CA GLU A 255 -21.00 6.43 -5.14
C GLU A 255 -20.48 7.42 -6.18
N TRP A 256 -19.78 8.47 -5.72
CA TRP A 256 -19.17 9.45 -6.62
C TRP A 256 -18.12 8.80 -7.53
N CYS A 257 -17.27 7.93 -7.00
CA CYS A 257 -16.28 7.22 -7.80
C CYS A 257 -16.93 6.33 -8.87
N ALA A 258 -17.96 5.57 -8.51
CA ALA A 258 -18.69 4.72 -9.45
C ALA A 258 -19.34 5.55 -10.57
N ALA A 259 -20.05 6.62 -10.21
CA ALA A 259 -20.74 7.50 -11.17
C ALA A 259 -19.79 8.24 -12.12
N ASN A 260 -18.52 8.39 -11.76
CA ASN A 260 -17.50 9.08 -12.57
C ASN A 260 -16.42 8.12 -13.11
N GLU A 261 -16.66 6.81 -13.05
CA GLU A 261 -15.73 5.76 -13.52
C GLU A 261 -14.31 5.85 -12.92
N VAL A 262 -14.20 6.39 -11.70
CA VAL A 262 -12.92 6.53 -10.99
C VAL A 262 -12.57 5.23 -10.29
N VAL A 263 -11.46 4.62 -10.70
CA VAL A 263 -10.90 3.42 -10.07
C VAL A 263 -10.39 3.75 -8.67
N VAL A 264 -10.80 2.96 -7.69
CA VAL A 264 -10.37 3.09 -6.30
C VAL A 264 -9.31 2.04 -5.99
N LEU A 265 -8.11 2.45 -5.57
CA LEU A 265 -7.16 1.55 -4.94
C LEU A 265 -7.28 1.68 -3.43
N SER A 266 -7.75 0.63 -2.76
CA SER A 266 -7.99 0.64 -1.33
C SER A 266 -6.97 -0.22 -0.60
N HIS A 267 -6.46 0.28 0.54
CA HIS A 267 -5.82 -0.60 1.50
C HIS A 267 -6.86 -1.59 2.06
N THR A 268 -6.58 -2.90 1.92
CA THR A 268 -7.48 -3.97 2.30
C THR A 268 -6.75 -4.98 3.19
N GLY A 269 -7.37 -5.31 4.32
CA GLY A 269 -6.81 -6.19 5.34
C GLY A 269 -5.82 -5.50 6.29
N PHE A 270 -5.09 -6.31 7.05
CA PHE A 270 -4.13 -5.83 8.06
C PHE A 270 -3.06 -6.88 8.35
N THR A 271 -1.97 -6.47 8.99
CA THR A 271 -0.82 -7.35 9.28
C THR A 271 -1.02 -8.17 10.56
N GLY A 272 -1.93 -7.74 11.43
CA GLY A 272 -2.26 -8.37 12.70
C GLY A 272 -1.49 -7.79 13.88
N ARG A 273 -0.73 -6.70 13.65
CA ARG A 273 0.05 -6.01 14.70
C ARG A 273 -0.49 -4.64 15.06
N GLU A 274 -1.48 -4.17 14.31
CA GLU A 274 -2.20 -2.94 14.56
C GLU A 274 -3.20 -3.13 15.72
N PRO A 275 -3.45 -2.08 16.52
CA PRO A 275 -4.54 -2.07 17.49
C PRO A 275 -5.88 -2.54 16.90
N ALA A 276 -6.63 -3.32 17.69
CA ALA A 276 -7.83 -4.03 17.23
C ALA A 276 -8.88 -3.12 16.57
N PHE A 277 -9.12 -1.93 17.12
CA PHE A 277 -10.09 -0.99 16.57
C PHE A 277 -9.70 -0.46 15.19
N MET A 278 -8.40 -0.35 14.90
CA MET A 278 -7.90 0.06 13.59
C MET A 278 -8.03 -1.07 12.57
N ARG A 279 -7.79 -2.32 13.00
CA ARG A 279 -7.92 -3.52 12.14
C ARG A 279 -9.34 -3.67 11.58
N ALA A 280 -10.35 -3.39 12.40
CA ALA A 280 -11.76 -3.46 11.98
C ALA A 280 -12.11 -2.51 10.83
N LEU A 281 -11.31 -1.46 10.59
CA LEU A 281 -11.57 -0.48 9.54
C LEU A 281 -11.24 -1.01 8.14
N SER A 282 -10.29 -1.93 8.01
CA SER A 282 -9.84 -2.46 6.71
C SER A 282 -10.25 -3.91 6.46
N GLU A 283 -11.21 -4.44 7.21
CA GLU A 283 -11.72 -5.80 7.01
C GLU A 283 -12.33 -5.98 5.60
N PRO A 284 -11.93 -7.01 4.82
CA PRO A 284 -12.40 -7.18 3.45
C PRO A 284 -13.92 -7.32 3.32
N GLU A 285 -14.57 -7.98 4.28
CA GLU A 285 -16.03 -8.15 4.31
C GLU A 285 -16.81 -6.82 4.26
N ARG A 286 -16.21 -5.74 4.75
CA ARG A 286 -16.86 -4.42 4.79
C ARG A 286 -16.99 -3.80 3.40
N PHE A 287 -16.18 -4.24 2.44
CA PHE A 287 -16.29 -3.81 1.05
C PHE A 287 -17.49 -4.43 0.34
N LYS A 288 -18.10 -5.51 0.85
CA LYS A 288 -19.31 -6.09 0.23
C LYS A 288 -20.46 -5.10 0.15
N LYS A 289 -20.60 -4.21 1.15
CA LYS A 289 -21.68 -3.21 1.15
C LYS A 289 -21.54 -2.22 -0.02
N PRO A 290 -20.42 -1.49 -0.21
CA PRO A 290 -20.27 -0.63 -1.37
C PRO A 290 -20.25 -1.40 -2.69
N LEU A 291 -19.67 -2.59 -2.76
CA LEU A 291 -19.69 -3.41 -3.98
C LEU A 291 -21.13 -3.78 -4.40
N LYS A 292 -22.00 -4.15 -3.44
CA LYS A 292 -23.43 -4.42 -3.69
C LYS A 292 -24.24 -3.16 -4.00
N ALA A 293 -23.89 -2.03 -3.40
CA ALA A 293 -24.61 -0.78 -3.61
C ALA A 293 -24.28 -0.12 -4.95
N PHE A 294 -23.07 -0.29 -5.45
CA PHE A 294 -22.55 0.42 -6.63
C PHE A 294 -21.95 -0.57 -7.64
N PRO A 295 -22.76 -1.19 -8.52
CA PRO A 295 -22.30 -2.21 -9.47
C PRO A 295 -21.16 -1.75 -10.40
N ASP A 296 -21.11 -0.46 -10.73
CA ASP A 296 -20.08 0.11 -11.61
C ASP A 296 -18.78 0.49 -10.88
N LEU A 297 -18.74 0.34 -9.56
CA LEU A 297 -17.56 0.64 -8.76
C LEU A 297 -16.43 -0.35 -9.06
N LYS A 298 -15.27 0.15 -9.49
CA LYS A 298 -14.04 -0.64 -9.66
C LYS A 298 -13.10 -0.41 -8.48
N ILE A 299 -12.76 -1.47 -7.76
CA ILE A 299 -11.84 -1.40 -6.61
C ILE A 299 -10.66 -2.35 -6.80
N VAL A 300 -9.45 -1.84 -6.60
CA VAL A 300 -8.24 -2.64 -6.41
C VAL A 300 -8.05 -2.90 -4.92
N PHE A 301 -8.04 -4.17 -4.51
CA PHE A 301 -7.67 -4.58 -3.16
C PHE A 301 -6.15 -4.66 -3.05
N ALA A 302 -5.57 -3.64 -2.43
CA ALA A 302 -4.13 -3.61 -2.21
C ALA A 302 -3.69 -4.71 -1.25
N HIS A 303 -2.52 -5.28 -1.52
CA HIS A 303 -1.93 -6.41 -0.80
C HIS A 303 -2.81 -7.66 -0.74
N THR A 304 -3.96 -7.72 -1.44
CA THR A 304 -4.92 -8.83 -1.38
C THR A 304 -5.22 -9.24 0.06
N GLY A 305 -5.61 -8.29 0.91
CA GLY A 305 -5.94 -8.59 2.33
C GLY A 305 -4.75 -8.59 3.28
N SER A 306 -3.55 -8.26 2.82
CA SER A 306 -2.33 -8.28 3.63
C SER A 306 -2.11 -9.66 4.29
N ARG A 307 -1.33 -9.74 5.37
CA ARG A 307 -0.98 -11.01 6.01
C ARG A 307 -2.17 -11.75 6.62
N ALA A 308 -2.93 -11.09 7.47
CA ALA A 308 -3.91 -11.76 8.33
C ALA A 308 -5.28 -11.93 7.67
N ARG A 309 -5.53 -11.33 6.49
CA ARG A 309 -6.84 -11.33 5.84
C ARG A 309 -6.78 -11.73 4.37
N PHE A 310 -5.73 -12.45 3.97
CA PHE A 310 -5.55 -12.88 2.59
C PHE A 310 -6.72 -13.75 2.11
N GLN A 311 -7.10 -14.77 2.87
CA GLN A 311 -8.18 -15.69 2.47
C GLN A 311 -9.52 -14.96 2.36
N GLU A 312 -9.82 -14.07 3.30
CA GLU A 312 -11.06 -13.29 3.31
C GLU A 312 -11.11 -12.29 2.16
N ALA A 313 -10.02 -11.55 1.90
CA ALA A 313 -9.96 -10.64 0.76
C ALA A 313 -10.10 -11.38 -0.56
N PHE A 314 -9.47 -12.56 -0.66
CA PHE A 314 -9.56 -13.40 -1.84
C PHE A 314 -10.98 -13.95 -2.05
N ALA A 315 -11.67 -14.34 -0.98
CA ALA A 315 -13.06 -14.79 -1.04
C ALA A 315 -14.01 -13.65 -1.47
N VAL A 316 -13.86 -12.44 -0.91
CA VAL A 316 -14.65 -11.27 -1.32
C VAL A 316 -14.40 -10.91 -2.78
N ALA A 317 -13.13 -10.95 -3.22
CA ALA A 317 -12.78 -10.71 -4.62
C ALA A 317 -13.45 -11.74 -5.55
N LYS A 318 -13.48 -13.03 -5.16
CA LYS A 318 -14.19 -14.08 -5.91
C LYS A 318 -15.72 -13.90 -5.92
N GLU A 319 -16.32 -13.37 -4.86
CA GLU A 319 -17.77 -13.04 -4.82
C GLU A 319 -18.10 -11.87 -5.77
N HIS A 320 -17.16 -10.94 -5.96
CA HIS A 320 -17.35 -9.68 -6.69
C HIS A 320 -16.35 -9.49 -7.84
N GLN A 321 -16.06 -10.56 -8.59
CA GLN A 321 -14.98 -10.58 -9.59
C GLN A 321 -15.11 -9.48 -10.64
N ASP A 322 -16.34 -9.10 -11.01
CA ASP A 322 -16.60 -8.03 -11.99
C ASP A 322 -16.04 -6.67 -11.58
N GLN A 323 -16.07 -6.38 -10.28
CA GLN A 323 -15.71 -5.09 -9.70
C GLN A 323 -14.31 -5.08 -9.08
N VAL A 324 -13.84 -6.22 -8.59
CA VAL A 324 -12.62 -6.32 -7.76
C VAL A 324 -11.39 -6.76 -8.57
N TRP A 325 -10.34 -5.96 -8.46
CA TRP A 325 -9.00 -6.23 -8.96
C TRP A 325 -8.08 -6.55 -7.78
N LEU A 326 -7.08 -7.40 -8.00
CA LEU A 326 -6.14 -7.80 -6.95
C LEU A 326 -4.74 -7.28 -7.25
N GLU A 327 -4.13 -6.72 -6.22
CA GLU A 327 -2.73 -6.32 -6.17
C GLU A 327 -2.11 -7.07 -4.99
N PHE A 328 -0.95 -7.70 -5.17
CA PHE A 328 -0.42 -8.71 -4.24
C PHE A 328 0.93 -8.33 -3.62
N THR A 329 1.27 -7.04 -3.57
CA THR A 329 2.45 -6.56 -2.86
C THR A 329 2.54 -7.11 -1.45
N GLY A 330 3.75 -7.51 -1.07
CA GLY A 330 4.06 -8.01 0.26
C GLY A 330 3.62 -9.45 0.48
N GLN A 331 2.80 -10.03 -0.41
CA GLN A 331 2.47 -11.45 -0.39
C GLN A 331 3.71 -12.29 -0.73
N PRO A 332 3.86 -13.47 -0.11
CA PRO A 332 4.93 -14.39 -0.44
C PRO A 332 4.57 -15.20 -1.70
N VAL A 333 5.58 -15.83 -2.32
CA VAL A 333 5.42 -16.63 -3.55
C VAL A 333 4.25 -17.63 -3.49
N PRO A 334 4.01 -18.40 -2.40
CA PRO A 334 2.87 -19.32 -2.33
C PRO A 334 1.51 -18.64 -2.47
N ASN A 335 1.34 -17.44 -1.90
CA ASN A 335 0.08 -16.71 -2.02
C ASN A 335 -0.07 -16.09 -3.41
N ILE A 336 1.03 -15.61 -4.01
CA ILE A 336 1.01 -15.14 -5.40
C ILE A 336 0.62 -16.30 -6.33
N ASN A 337 1.22 -17.49 -6.18
CA ASN A 337 0.84 -18.69 -6.94
C ASN A 337 -0.66 -19.01 -6.79
N LYS A 338 -1.19 -18.98 -5.56
CA LYS A 338 -2.63 -19.20 -5.32
C LYS A 338 -3.51 -18.19 -6.05
N VAL A 339 -3.13 -16.90 -6.07
CA VAL A 339 -3.86 -15.87 -6.83
C VAL A 339 -3.78 -16.14 -8.33
N LEU A 340 -2.59 -16.50 -8.85
CA LEU A 340 -2.38 -16.84 -10.26
C LEU A 340 -3.17 -18.09 -10.70
N ASP A 341 -3.37 -19.06 -9.81
CA ASP A 341 -4.06 -20.32 -10.09
C ASP A 341 -5.59 -20.18 -10.06
N GLU A 342 -6.11 -19.31 -9.20
CA GLU A 342 -7.53 -19.33 -8.83
C GLU A 342 -8.28 -18.01 -9.10
N TYR A 343 -7.62 -16.97 -9.63
CA TYR A 343 -8.25 -15.70 -10.00
C TYR A 343 -8.04 -15.39 -11.47
N ASP A 344 -8.90 -14.55 -12.03
CA ASP A 344 -8.75 -14.09 -13.42
C ASP A 344 -7.41 -13.35 -13.58
N PRO A 345 -6.45 -13.86 -14.38
CA PRO A 345 -5.16 -13.20 -14.60
C PRO A 345 -5.29 -11.82 -15.23
N GLN A 346 -6.41 -11.55 -15.91
CA GLN A 346 -6.73 -10.24 -16.47
C GLN A 346 -7.17 -9.24 -15.39
N LYS A 347 -7.37 -9.65 -14.14
CA LYS A 347 -7.73 -8.79 -13.01
C LYS A 347 -6.66 -8.67 -11.94
N LEU A 348 -5.43 -9.03 -12.30
CA LEU A 348 -4.26 -8.96 -11.42
C LEU A 348 -3.37 -7.78 -11.81
N LEU A 349 -2.88 -7.07 -10.81
CA LEU A 349 -2.00 -5.91 -10.97
C LEU A 349 -0.71 -6.12 -10.17
N TYR A 350 0.39 -5.64 -10.73
CA TYR A 350 1.66 -5.54 -10.04
C TYR A 350 1.78 -4.22 -9.27
N GLY A 351 2.32 -4.30 -8.05
CA GLY A 351 2.71 -3.15 -7.25
C GLY A 351 3.89 -3.48 -6.33
N THR A 352 4.42 -2.49 -5.63
CA THR A 352 5.51 -2.72 -4.66
C THR A 352 5.30 -2.17 -3.25
N ASP A 353 4.35 -1.26 -3.04
CA ASP A 353 4.19 -0.49 -1.80
C ASP A 353 5.51 0.16 -1.38
N TRP A 354 6.34 0.58 -2.34
CA TRP A 354 7.57 1.32 -2.05
C TRP A 354 7.21 2.54 -1.19
N PRO A 355 7.89 2.80 -0.06
CA PRO A 355 9.18 2.25 0.39
C PRO A 355 9.02 1.24 1.55
N TYR A 356 7.89 0.55 1.64
CA TYR A 356 7.76 -0.60 2.53
C TYR A 356 8.57 -1.78 2.03
N TYR A 357 8.40 -2.10 0.74
CA TYR A 357 9.22 -3.07 0.04
C TYR A 357 10.07 -2.34 -1.03
N PRO A 358 11.38 -2.62 -1.10
CA PRO A 358 12.20 -2.27 -2.26
C PRO A 358 11.61 -2.90 -3.53
N LEU A 359 11.80 -2.25 -4.68
CA LEU A 359 11.25 -2.73 -5.96
C LEU A 359 11.79 -4.14 -6.29
N SER A 360 13.05 -4.41 -5.96
CA SER A 360 13.70 -5.72 -6.13
C SER A 360 12.96 -6.86 -5.43
N VAL A 361 12.36 -6.60 -4.26
CA VAL A 361 11.73 -7.63 -3.42
C VAL A 361 10.44 -8.11 -4.05
N SER A 362 9.57 -7.16 -4.39
CA SER A 362 8.29 -7.43 -5.02
C SER A 362 8.49 -8.03 -6.42
N LEU A 363 9.47 -7.53 -7.18
CA LEU A 363 9.82 -8.06 -8.49
C LEU A 363 10.36 -9.50 -8.37
N ALA A 364 11.26 -9.79 -7.44
CA ALA A 364 11.81 -11.13 -7.27
C ALA A 364 10.71 -12.16 -6.94
N ARG A 365 9.82 -11.83 -6.00
CA ARG A 365 8.69 -12.71 -5.66
C ARG A 365 7.76 -12.93 -6.85
N PHE A 366 7.49 -11.89 -7.63
CA PHE A 366 6.69 -12.01 -8.85
C PHE A 366 7.36 -12.88 -9.92
N LEU A 367 8.66 -12.70 -10.17
CA LEU A 367 9.40 -13.48 -11.17
C LEU A 367 9.50 -14.96 -10.79
N VAL A 368 9.73 -15.25 -9.50
CA VAL A 368 9.73 -16.62 -8.99
C VAL A 368 8.33 -17.26 -9.12
N ALA A 369 7.28 -16.55 -8.73
CA ALA A 369 5.90 -17.06 -8.85
C ALA A 369 5.44 -17.27 -10.32
N THR A 370 5.99 -16.49 -11.25
CA THR A 370 5.68 -16.60 -12.69
C THR A 370 6.69 -17.43 -13.47
N SER A 371 7.62 -18.13 -12.80
CA SER A 371 8.55 -19.05 -13.47
C SER A 371 7.78 -20.21 -14.10
N GLY A 372 7.92 -20.38 -15.42
CA GLY A 372 7.12 -21.33 -16.21
C GLY A 372 5.73 -20.81 -16.60
N ARG A 373 5.43 -19.54 -16.31
CA ARG A 373 4.19 -18.82 -16.68
C ARG A 373 4.51 -17.43 -17.23
N GLU A 374 5.60 -17.31 -17.97
CA GLU A 374 6.14 -16.05 -18.49
C GLU A 374 5.11 -15.26 -19.31
N HIS A 375 4.22 -15.96 -20.02
CA HIS A 375 3.14 -15.36 -20.81
C HIS A 375 2.16 -14.49 -20.00
N LEU A 376 2.12 -14.64 -18.66
CA LEU A 376 1.30 -13.79 -17.78
C LEU A 376 1.97 -12.44 -17.46
N ARG A 377 3.29 -12.33 -17.64
CA ARG A 377 4.05 -11.16 -17.20
C ARG A 377 3.63 -9.86 -17.89
N PRO A 378 3.43 -9.79 -19.23
CA PRO A 378 2.94 -8.58 -19.90
C PRO A 378 1.63 -8.06 -19.31
N ALA A 379 0.64 -8.95 -19.17
CA ALA A 379 -0.65 -8.60 -18.61
C ALA A 379 -0.53 -8.01 -17.20
N ILE A 380 0.14 -8.71 -16.29
CA ILE A 380 0.16 -8.35 -14.86
C ILE A 380 1.10 -7.18 -14.56
N LEU A 381 2.26 -7.10 -15.22
CA LEU A 381 3.23 -6.01 -15.02
C LEU A 381 2.79 -4.70 -15.66
N ARG A 382 1.86 -4.73 -16.64
CA ARG A 382 1.55 -3.53 -17.43
C ARG A 382 0.13 -3.49 -17.98
N ASP A 383 -0.25 -4.44 -18.83
CA ASP A 383 -1.38 -4.22 -19.75
C ASP A 383 -2.73 -4.19 -19.03
N ASN A 384 -2.86 -4.98 -17.95
CA ASN A 384 -4.03 -4.98 -17.08
C ASN A 384 -4.26 -3.60 -16.44
N PHE A 385 -3.18 -2.93 -16.01
CA PHE A 385 -3.29 -1.58 -15.44
C PHE A 385 -3.75 -0.58 -16.49
N LEU A 386 -3.15 -0.61 -17.69
CA LEU A 386 -3.55 0.28 -18.79
C LEU A 386 -5.02 0.08 -19.17
N ARG A 387 -5.48 -1.17 -19.27
CA ARG A 387 -6.90 -1.48 -19.52
C ARG A 387 -7.80 -0.97 -18.41
N LEU A 388 -7.46 -1.22 -17.15
CA LEU A 388 -8.27 -0.79 -16.01
C LEU A 388 -8.43 0.73 -15.97
N MET A 389 -7.34 1.45 -16.26
CA MET A 389 -7.29 2.92 -16.24
C MET A 389 -7.71 3.56 -17.57
N ASN A 390 -8.12 2.77 -18.56
CA ASN A 390 -8.46 3.21 -19.92
C ASN A 390 -7.37 4.09 -20.56
N MET A 391 -6.11 3.68 -20.40
CA MET A 391 -4.93 4.38 -20.93
C MET A 391 -4.46 3.69 -22.21
N THR A 392 -4.22 4.47 -23.26
CA THR A 392 -3.57 3.97 -24.48
C THR A 392 -2.07 3.78 -24.23
N GLU A 393 -1.46 2.81 -24.91
CA GLU A 393 0.00 2.72 -24.98
C GLU A 393 0.54 4.03 -25.56
N ALA A 394 1.52 4.63 -24.90
CA ALA A 394 2.21 5.83 -25.37
C ALA A 394 3.56 5.46 -25.96
#